data_AF-A0A4R6SJE2-F1
#
_entry.id   AF-A0A4R6SJE2-F1
#
_cell.length_a   1.000
_cell.length_b   1.000
_cell.length_c   1.000
_cell.angle_alpha   90.00
_cell.angle_beta   90.00
_cell.angle_gamma   90.00
#
_symmetry.space_group_name_H-M   'P 1'
#
loop_
_entity.id
_entity.type
_entity.pdbx_description
1 polymer ?
#
loop_
_entity_poly.entity_id
_entity_poly.type
_entity_poly.pdbx_seq_one_letter_code
_entity_poly.pdbx_strand_id
1 'polypeptide(L)'
;MISPGRSHLVKDPIWVEPNVISVKSASRNKAAVVRPTPKPVIAPYITKWSSEVDPPGTVIEVGGGIGYADEKPNDRDRHGVLWARAAQRPGEGRPLFARVHPFRQRRAMRMLLCGVCGGPADRDEDGVLWLLTDHRDDWPDWPARMAAVEPPVCRPCVHLSVRLCPALRRGAVAVRARRYPITAVRGARYTGGQRPRAVEDATVFLDDPRIRWVKAVNLARTLQDCTVIEVDDVRA
;
A
#
# COMPACT_ATOMS: atom_id res chain seq x y z
N MET A 1 -50.48 -34.81 -11.05
CA MET A 1 -49.88 -34.47 -12.37
C MET A 1 -48.45 -33.99 -12.11
N ILE A 2 -47.49 -34.91 -12.21
CA ILE A 2 -46.43 -34.99 -13.25
C ILE A 2 -45.24 -34.06 -12.97
N SER A 3 -44.22 -34.69 -12.37
CA SER A 3 -42.75 -34.63 -12.53
C SER A 3 -41.93 -33.32 -12.62
N PRO A 4 -40.70 -33.34 -12.03
CA PRO A 4 -39.69 -32.28 -12.09
C PRO A 4 -38.75 -32.42 -13.31
N GLY A 5 -38.37 -31.28 -13.91
CA GLY A 5 -37.47 -31.20 -15.07
C GLY A 5 -36.00 -31.04 -14.69
N ARG A 6 -35.16 -31.95 -15.20
CA ARG A 6 -33.73 -32.15 -14.95
C ARG A 6 -32.79 -31.07 -15.48
N SER A 7 -31.63 -31.05 -14.82
CA SER A 7 -30.29 -30.66 -15.24
C SER A 7 -29.97 -30.82 -16.74
N HIS A 8 -29.28 -29.83 -17.31
CA HIS A 8 -28.45 -30.02 -18.50
C HIS A 8 -27.02 -29.56 -18.23
N LEU A 9 -26.20 -30.56 -17.88
CA LEU A 9 -24.76 -30.57 -18.12
C LEU A 9 -24.54 -30.52 -19.63
N VAL A 10 -23.81 -29.50 -20.10
CA VAL A 10 -23.30 -29.48 -21.47
C VAL A 10 -22.11 -30.43 -21.53
N LYS A 11 -22.29 -31.47 -22.35
CA LYS A 11 -21.31 -32.53 -22.63
C LYS A 11 -20.24 -32.02 -23.59
N ASP A 12 -19.02 -32.49 -23.35
CA ASP A 12 -17.83 -32.30 -24.18
C ASP A 12 -18.05 -32.75 -25.64
N PRO A 13 -17.53 -32.01 -26.63
CA PRO A 13 -17.50 -32.48 -28.01
C PRO A 13 -16.38 -33.50 -28.21
N ILE A 14 -16.84 -34.70 -28.56
CA ILE A 14 -16.12 -35.83 -29.16
C ILE A 14 -15.34 -35.32 -30.39
N TRP A 15 -14.02 -35.53 -30.39
CA TRP A 15 -13.19 -35.42 -31.59
C TRP A 15 -12.70 -36.80 -32.01
N VAL A 16 -13.02 -37.11 -33.26
CA VAL A 16 -12.69 -38.33 -34.01
C VAL A 16 -11.19 -38.35 -34.32
N GLU A 17 -10.52 -39.46 -34.03
CA GLU A 17 -9.12 -39.71 -34.43
C GLU A 17 -9.01 -39.94 -35.94
N PRO A 18 -7.96 -39.40 -36.59
CA PRO A 18 -7.41 -40.01 -37.78
C PRO A 18 -5.96 -40.48 -37.53
N ASN A 19 -5.83 -41.81 -37.64
CA ASN A 19 -4.70 -42.58 -38.14
C ASN A 19 -3.28 -41.99 -38.02
N VAL A 20 -2.52 -42.68 -37.17
CA VAL A 20 -1.06 -42.70 -37.13
C VAL A 20 -0.49 -43.13 -38.48
N ILE A 21 0.20 -42.22 -39.16
CA ILE A 21 1.22 -42.56 -40.17
C ILE A 21 2.56 -42.06 -39.65
N SER A 22 3.42 -43.01 -39.33
CA SER A 22 4.80 -42.80 -38.91
C SER A 22 5.62 -42.27 -40.10
N VAL A 23 6.15 -41.05 -39.96
CA VAL A 23 7.19 -40.53 -40.87
C VAL A 23 8.43 -40.16 -40.07
N LYS A 24 9.54 -40.75 -40.50
CA LYS A 24 10.87 -40.71 -39.90
C LYS A 24 11.44 -39.27 -39.82
N SER A 25 12.30 -39.10 -38.82
CA SER A 25 13.09 -37.93 -38.44
C SER A 25 13.60 -37.04 -39.58
N ALA A 26 13.37 -35.73 -39.43
CA ALA A 26 14.25 -34.69 -39.95
C ALA A 26 14.46 -33.62 -38.87
N SER A 27 15.71 -33.48 -38.46
CA SER A 27 16.23 -32.46 -37.56
C SER A 27 15.74 -31.06 -37.96
N ARG A 28 14.91 -30.43 -37.11
CA ARG A 28 14.64 -28.99 -37.17
C ARG A 28 15.31 -28.34 -35.98
N ASN A 29 16.29 -27.47 -36.26
CA ASN A 29 16.84 -26.54 -35.29
C ASN A 29 15.70 -25.80 -34.58
N LYS A 30 15.43 -26.15 -33.33
CA LYS A 30 14.60 -25.35 -32.43
C LYS A 30 15.41 -24.12 -32.07
N ALA A 31 15.23 -23.03 -32.81
CA ALA A 31 15.61 -21.72 -32.34
C ALA A 31 14.96 -21.53 -30.97
N ALA A 32 15.79 -21.43 -29.92
CA ALA A 32 15.30 -21.20 -28.57
C ALA A 32 14.51 -19.90 -28.58
N VAL A 33 13.21 -19.99 -28.27
CA VAL A 33 12.41 -18.80 -27.95
C VAL A 33 13.02 -18.23 -26.67
N VAL A 34 13.88 -17.23 -26.83
CA VAL A 34 14.42 -16.46 -25.71
C VAL A 34 13.23 -15.75 -25.08
N ARG A 35 12.70 -16.33 -24.00
CA ARG A 35 11.73 -15.63 -23.17
C ARG A 35 12.42 -14.36 -22.65
N PRO A 36 11.87 -13.16 -22.91
CA PRO A 36 12.47 -11.95 -22.37
C PRO A 36 12.56 -12.12 -20.86
N THR A 37 13.75 -11.87 -20.31
CA THR A 37 13.94 -11.81 -18.87
C THR A 37 12.95 -10.78 -18.33
N PRO A 38 12.12 -11.13 -17.33
CA PRO A 38 11.20 -10.17 -16.75
C PRO A 38 12.02 -8.96 -16.28
N LYS A 39 11.65 -7.76 -16.74
CA LYS A 39 12.27 -6.54 -16.23
C LYS A 39 12.17 -6.55 -14.70
N PRO A 40 13.24 -6.20 -13.97
CA PRO A 40 13.20 -6.20 -12.51
C PRO A 40 12.06 -5.28 -12.05
N VAL A 41 11.17 -5.83 -11.24
CA VAL A 41 10.01 -5.11 -10.71
C VAL A 41 10.53 -4.15 -9.64
N ILE A 42 10.45 -2.84 -9.91
CA ILE A 42 10.81 -1.83 -8.91
C ILE A 42 9.66 -1.70 -7.91
N ALA A 43 9.84 -2.33 -6.75
CA ALA A 43 8.90 -2.22 -5.64
C ALA A 43 9.30 -1.03 -4.74
N PRO A 44 8.40 -0.07 -4.47
CA PRO A 44 8.64 0.96 -3.46
C PRO A 44 9.03 0.35 -2.11
N TYR A 45 9.88 1.04 -1.37
CA TYR A 45 10.39 0.64 -0.06
C TYR A 45 9.26 0.26 0.91
N ILE A 46 8.15 1.00 0.90
CA ILE A 46 7.02 0.73 1.78
C ILE A 46 6.11 -0.40 1.31
N THR A 47 6.29 -0.94 0.11
CA THR A 47 5.44 -2.00 -0.44
C THR A 47 5.61 -3.29 0.34
N LYS A 48 4.49 -3.91 0.72
CA LYS A 48 4.46 -5.22 1.38
C LYS A 48 4.76 -6.34 0.38
N TRP A 49 5.47 -7.37 0.81
CA TRP A 49 5.76 -8.56 0.01
C TRP A 49 4.83 -9.72 0.37
N SER A 50 4.56 -10.63 -0.57
CA SER A 50 3.63 -11.75 -0.34
C SER A 50 4.08 -12.72 0.75
N SER A 51 5.39 -12.81 1.01
CA SER A 51 5.95 -13.63 2.09
C SER A 51 5.87 -12.94 3.47
N GLU A 52 5.49 -11.65 3.52
CA GLU A 52 5.29 -10.90 4.76
C GLU A 52 3.88 -11.16 5.31
N VAL A 53 3.60 -12.42 5.65
CA VAL A 53 2.31 -12.82 6.22
C VAL A 53 2.15 -12.20 7.60
N ASP A 54 1.00 -11.57 7.86
CA ASP A 54 0.73 -10.95 9.16
C ASP A 54 0.59 -12.07 10.20
N PRO A 55 1.33 -11.99 11.33
CA PRO A 55 1.12 -12.91 12.43
C PRO A 55 -0.34 -12.93 12.89
N PRO A 56 -0.87 -14.08 13.34
CA PRO A 56 -2.21 -14.13 13.89
C PRO A 56 -2.36 -13.14 15.06
N GLY A 57 -3.55 -12.59 15.22
CA GLY A 57 -3.87 -11.63 16.28
C GLY A 57 -5.37 -11.37 16.31
N THR A 58 -6.06 -12.05 17.22
CA THR A 58 -7.51 -11.83 17.44
C THR A 58 -7.70 -10.45 18.05
N VAL A 59 -8.47 -9.59 17.39
CA VAL A 59 -8.82 -8.27 17.93
C VAL A 59 -10.00 -8.41 18.88
N ILE A 60 -9.84 -7.89 20.09
CA ILE A 60 -10.83 -7.89 21.17
C ILE A 60 -11.12 -6.47 21.65
N GLU A 61 -12.25 -6.29 22.31
CA GLU A 61 -12.56 -5.04 23.00
C GLU A 61 -11.86 -5.04 24.36
N VAL A 62 -11.11 -3.99 24.65
CA VAL A 62 -10.38 -3.82 25.91
C VAL A 62 -10.21 -2.34 26.22
N GLY A 63 -10.43 -1.96 27.48
CA GLY A 63 -10.21 -0.58 27.96
C GLY A 63 -11.02 0.48 27.20
N GLY A 64 -12.23 0.14 26.74
CA GLY A 64 -13.07 1.04 25.96
C GLY A 64 -12.58 1.29 24.53
N GLY A 65 -11.67 0.45 24.01
CA GLY A 65 -11.20 0.45 22.63
C GLY A 65 -10.87 -0.97 22.16
N ILE A 66 -9.94 -1.10 21.22
CA ILE A 66 -9.47 -2.40 20.74
C ILE A 66 -8.06 -2.74 21.21
N GLY A 67 -7.78 -4.03 21.27
CA GLY A 67 -6.46 -4.62 21.52
C GLY A 67 -6.34 -6.00 20.89
N TYR A 68 -5.14 -6.56 20.87
CA TYR A 68 -4.97 -7.98 20.53
C TYR A 68 -5.24 -8.84 21.79
N ALA A 69 -5.84 -10.02 21.60
CA ALA A 69 -6.02 -10.97 22.71
C ALA A 69 -4.68 -11.41 23.33
N ASP A 70 -3.64 -11.47 22.50
CA ASP A 70 -2.25 -11.76 22.85
C ASP A 70 -1.37 -10.51 22.73
N GLU A 71 -1.89 -9.33 23.11
CA GLU A 71 -1.20 -8.05 22.93
C GLU A 71 0.19 -8.05 23.56
N LYS A 72 1.17 -7.58 22.80
CA LYS A 72 2.58 -7.45 23.17
C LYS A 72 2.94 -5.98 23.34
N PRO A 73 3.97 -5.66 24.14
CA PRO A 73 4.39 -4.27 24.35
C PRO A 73 4.69 -3.48 23.07
N ASN A 74 5.07 -4.15 21.98
CA ASN A 74 5.40 -3.53 20.69
C ASN A 74 4.21 -3.42 19.72
N ASP A 75 3.04 -3.93 20.07
CA ASP A 75 1.81 -3.77 19.28
C ASP A 75 1.24 -2.35 19.40
N ARG A 76 1.62 -1.60 20.45
CA ARG A 76 1.24 -0.20 20.62
C ARG A 76 2.40 0.76 20.37
N ASP A 77 2.06 1.99 20.03
CA ASP A 77 3.01 3.09 20.07
C ASP A 77 2.91 3.91 21.36
N ARG A 78 3.76 4.93 21.47
CA ARG A 78 3.77 5.86 22.62
C ARG A 78 2.46 6.63 22.84
N HIS A 79 1.59 6.67 21.84
CA HIS A 79 0.26 7.30 21.93
C HIS A 79 -0.82 6.27 22.29
N GLY A 80 -0.44 5.01 22.57
CA GLY A 80 -1.37 3.93 22.89
C GLY A 80 -2.12 3.38 21.68
N VAL A 81 -1.75 3.76 20.45
CA VAL A 81 -2.44 3.30 19.23
C VAL A 81 -2.03 1.88 18.91
N LEU A 82 -3.00 1.00 18.62
CA LEU A 82 -2.77 -0.38 18.19
C LEU A 82 -2.30 -0.41 16.74
N TRP A 83 -1.19 -1.11 16.44
CA TRP A 83 -0.61 -1.23 15.11
C TRP A 83 -0.81 -2.63 14.53
N ALA A 84 -1.06 -2.70 13.23
CA ALA A 84 -1.06 -3.95 12.50
C ALA A 84 0.32 -4.62 12.54
N ARG A 85 0.34 -5.88 12.94
CA ARG A 85 1.53 -6.75 12.88
C ARG A 85 1.87 -7.07 11.43
N ALA A 86 3.15 -7.24 11.11
CA ALA A 86 3.64 -7.71 9.82
C ALA A 86 5.01 -8.39 9.96
N ALA A 87 5.22 -9.53 9.30
CA ALA A 87 6.55 -10.14 9.22
C ALA A 87 7.49 -9.31 8.33
N GLN A 88 8.80 -9.28 8.62
CA GLN A 88 9.78 -8.55 7.81
C GLN A 88 10.56 -9.49 6.91
N ARG A 89 10.18 -9.54 5.63
CA ARG A 89 10.81 -10.36 4.57
C ARG A 89 10.83 -9.59 3.24
N PRO A 90 11.43 -8.38 3.21
CA PRO A 90 11.45 -7.58 2.00
C PRO A 90 12.23 -8.30 0.90
N GLY A 91 11.70 -8.31 -0.32
CA GLY A 91 12.30 -9.01 -1.46
C GLY A 91 11.89 -10.47 -1.61
N GLU A 92 11.26 -11.08 -0.61
CA GLU A 92 10.80 -12.47 -0.69
C GLU A 92 9.37 -12.56 -1.24
N GLY A 93 9.21 -13.32 -2.33
CA GLY A 93 7.92 -13.47 -3.02
C GLY A 93 7.67 -12.33 -4.01
N ARG A 94 6.42 -11.87 -4.13
CA ARG A 94 6.03 -10.77 -5.04
C ARG A 94 5.63 -9.51 -4.28
N PRO A 95 5.92 -8.31 -4.81
CA PRO A 95 5.42 -7.07 -4.23
C PRO A 95 3.89 -6.99 -4.38
N LEU A 96 3.23 -6.60 -3.31
CA LEU A 96 1.80 -6.35 -3.25
C LEU A 96 1.56 -4.84 -3.35
N PHE A 97 1.54 -4.29 -4.56
CA PHE A 97 1.49 -2.83 -4.79
C PHE A 97 0.33 -2.10 -4.13
N ALA A 98 -0.79 -2.78 -3.86
CA ALA A 98 -1.94 -2.23 -3.14
C ALA A 98 -1.84 -2.34 -1.61
N ARG A 99 -0.72 -2.85 -1.08
CA ARG A 99 -0.51 -3.10 0.36
C ARG A 99 0.76 -2.42 0.85
N VAL A 100 0.59 -1.62 1.89
CA VAL A 100 1.67 -0.97 2.61
C VAL A 100 2.16 -1.87 3.74
N HIS A 101 3.47 -1.95 3.93
CA HIS A 101 4.07 -2.62 5.06
C HIS A 101 4.15 -1.66 6.26
N PRO A 102 3.41 -1.91 7.37
CA PRO A 102 3.20 -0.93 8.43
C PRO A 102 4.50 -0.47 9.09
N PHE A 103 5.45 -1.37 9.35
CA PHE A 103 6.73 -0.99 9.96
C PHE A 103 7.60 -0.13 9.03
N ARG A 104 7.61 -0.41 7.72
CA ARG A 104 8.44 0.33 6.76
C ARG A 104 7.85 1.71 6.49
N GLN A 105 6.54 1.82 6.36
CA GLN A 105 5.87 3.11 6.24
C GLN A 105 6.06 3.96 7.49
N ARG A 106 5.87 3.39 8.69
CA ARG A 106 6.06 4.10 9.96
C ARG A 106 7.50 4.57 10.13
N ARG A 107 8.47 3.75 9.73
CA ARG A 107 9.89 4.14 9.70
C ARG A 107 10.13 5.28 8.71
N ALA A 108 9.61 5.19 7.49
CA ALA A 108 9.77 6.24 6.48
C ALA A 108 9.17 7.57 6.95
N MET A 109 7.98 7.54 7.54
CA MET A 109 7.33 8.72 8.11
C MET A 109 8.13 9.32 9.26
N ARG A 110 8.63 8.51 10.20
CA ARG A 110 9.37 9.01 11.37
C ARG A 110 10.74 9.57 11.03
N MET A 111 11.45 8.90 10.14
CA MET A 111 12.84 9.21 9.78
C MET A 111 12.95 10.08 8.52
N LEU A 112 11.81 10.53 7.95
CA LEU A 112 11.73 11.32 6.72
C LEU A 112 12.49 10.67 5.56
N LEU A 113 12.16 9.40 5.30
CA LEU A 113 12.76 8.64 4.21
C LEU A 113 11.83 8.59 3.03
N CYS A 114 12.43 8.55 1.85
CA CYS A 114 11.75 8.33 0.59
C CYS A 114 10.90 7.05 0.66
N GLY A 115 9.59 7.18 0.43
CA GLY A 115 8.67 6.03 0.38
C GLY A 115 9.00 5.01 -0.72
N VAL A 116 9.84 5.38 -1.69
CA VAL A 116 10.21 4.57 -2.85
C VAL A 116 11.56 3.87 -2.67
N CYS A 117 12.64 4.57 -2.38
CA CYS A 117 13.96 3.93 -2.25
C CYS A 117 14.38 3.66 -0.80
N GLY A 118 13.71 4.25 0.19
CA GLY A 118 14.06 4.12 1.61
C GLY A 118 15.28 4.93 2.06
N GLY A 119 15.93 5.66 1.13
CA GLY A 119 16.95 6.68 1.44
C GLY A 119 16.34 7.97 1.97
N PRO A 120 17.16 8.99 2.32
CA PRO A 120 16.66 10.28 2.78
C PRO A 120 15.70 10.92 1.76
N ALA A 121 14.61 11.51 2.24
CA ALA A 121 13.79 12.37 1.40
C ALA A 121 14.56 13.65 1.03
N ASP A 122 14.15 14.27 -0.07
CA ASP A 122 14.77 15.53 -0.47
C ASP A 122 14.33 16.66 0.46
N ARG A 123 15.27 17.55 0.79
CA ARG A 123 15.05 18.68 1.70
C ARG A 123 15.88 19.89 1.25
N ASP A 124 15.25 21.04 1.23
CA ASP A 124 15.87 22.36 1.01
C ASP A 124 15.27 23.41 1.97
N GLU A 125 15.48 24.69 1.68
CA GLU A 125 14.98 25.83 2.46
C GLU A 125 13.44 25.92 2.47
N ASP A 126 12.77 25.38 1.45
CA ASP A 126 11.31 25.29 1.37
C ASP A 126 10.75 24.05 2.09
N GLY A 127 11.63 23.15 2.52
CA GLY A 127 11.30 22.04 3.42
C GLY A 127 11.42 20.68 2.76
N VAL A 128 10.68 19.71 3.29
CA VAL A 128 10.74 18.31 2.83
C VAL A 128 9.83 18.13 1.64
N LEU A 129 10.29 17.37 0.64
CA LEU A 129 9.53 17.05 -0.56
C LEU A 129 8.53 15.91 -0.35
N TRP A 130 7.28 16.16 -0.71
CA TRP A 130 6.17 15.22 -0.74
C TRP A 130 5.63 15.14 -2.16
N LEU A 131 5.09 13.98 -2.52
CA LEU A 131 4.41 13.78 -3.80
C LEU A 131 3.02 13.23 -3.50
N LEU A 132 2.00 14.01 -3.85
CA LEU A 132 0.60 13.73 -3.53
C LEU A 132 -0.21 13.57 -4.81
N THR A 133 -1.33 12.86 -4.73
CA THR A 133 -2.36 12.94 -5.76
C THR A 133 -2.93 14.35 -5.79
N ASP A 134 -3.22 14.86 -6.98
CA ASP A 134 -3.78 16.19 -7.14
C ASP A 134 -5.22 16.24 -6.64
N HIS A 135 -5.44 17.06 -5.62
CA HIS A 135 -6.74 17.32 -4.99
C HIS A 135 -6.95 18.83 -4.82
N ARG A 136 -6.29 19.65 -5.66
CA ARG A 136 -6.38 21.13 -5.59
C ARG A 136 -7.82 21.65 -5.73
N ASP A 137 -8.67 20.91 -6.44
CA ASP A 137 -10.07 21.26 -6.66
C ASP A 137 -11.02 20.78 -5.54
N ASP A 138 -10.53 19.98 -4.57
CA ASP A 138 -11.38 19.40 -3.53
C ASP A 138 -11.70 20.42 -2.41
N TRP A 139 -10.78 21.33 -2.06
CA TRP A 139 -11.02 22.41 -1.09
C TRP A 139 -10.03 23.60 -1.20
N PRO A 140 -10.41 24.82 -0.73
CA PRO A 140 -9.52 25.98 -0.70
C PRO A 140 -8.28 25.76 0.18
N ASP A 141 -7.11 26.19 -0.27
CA ASP A 141 -5.81 26.06 0.42
C ASP A 141 -5.21 24.65 0.47
N TRP A 142 -5.62 23.75 -0.42
CA TRP A 142 -4.93 22.46 -0.60
C TRP A 142 -3.40 22.66 -0.77
N PRO A 143 -2.52 21.84 -0.15
CA PRO A 143 -2.76 20.66 0.69
C PRO A 143 -2.77 21.00 2.21
N ALA A 144 -2.91 22.27 2.57
CA ALA A 144 -2.82 22.68 3.97
C ALA A 144 -3.85 21.91 4.82
N ARG A 145 -3.39 21.45 5.99
CA ARG A 145 -4.20 20.67 6.96
C ARG A 145 -4.58 19.24 6.51
N MET A 146 -4.13 18.79 5.33
CA MET A 146 -4.28 17.39 4.92
C MET A 146 -3.41 16.47 5.79
N ALA A 147 -3.99 15.39 6.30
CA ALA A 147 -3.25 14.31 6.97
C ALA A 147 -2.70 13.32 5.92
N ALA A 148 -1.52 13.63 5.36
CA ALA A 148 -0.87 12.82 4.33
C ALA A 148 -0.37 11.49 4.92
N VAL A 149 -0.69 10.37 4.26
CA VAL A 149 -0.27 9.01 4.64
C VAL A 149 0.86 8.48 3.75
N GLU A 150 1.10 9.16 2.64
CA GLU A 150 2.22 9.00 1.73
C GLU A 150 3.49 9.53 2.40
N PRO A 151 4.55 8.72 2.55
CA PRO A 151 5.83 9.22 3.03
C PRO A 151 6.44 10.26 2.07
N PRO A 152 7.39 11.08 2.54
CA PRO A 152 8.08 12.02 1.67
C PRO A 152 8.90 11.28 0.60
N VAL A 153 9.44 12.00 -0.38
CA VAL A 153 10.10 11.44 -1.56
C VAL A 153 11.45 12.13 -1.82
N CYS A 154 12.39 11.45 -2.47
CA CYS A 154 13.61 12.08 -2.98
C CYS A 154 13.43 12.49 -4.46
N ARG A 155 14.17 13.50 -4.91
CA ARG A 155 14.11 14.01 -6.30
C ARG A 155 14.18 12.90 -7.38
N PRO A 156 15.15 11.96 -7.33
CA PRO A 156 15.22 10.89 -8.34
C PRO A 156 13.99 9.97 -8.39
N CYS A 157 13.25 9.86 -7.29
CA CYS A 157 12.09 8.96 -7.19
C CYS A 157 10.77 9.64 -7.60
N VAL A 158 10.72 10.96 -7.81
CA VAL A 158 9.48 11.66 -8.18
C VAL A 158 8.94 11.15 -9.52
N HIS A 159 9.73 11.28 -10.58
CA HIS A 159 9.34 10.84 -11.93
C HIS A 159 9.11 9.34 -12.01
N LEU A 160 9.87 8.56 -11.24
CA LEU A 160 9.64 7.12 -11.12
C LEU A 160 8.27 6.81 -10.52
N SER A 161 7.88 7.52 -9.46
CA SER A 161 6.59 7.34 -8.79
C SER A 161 5.42 7.66 -9.70
N VAL A 162 5.49 8.78 -10.44
CA VAL A 162 4.43 9.17 -11.37
C VAL A 162 4.26 8.15 -12.50
N ARG A 163 5.35 7.58 -13.01
CA ARG A 163 5.29 6.52 -14.03
C ARG A 163 4.69 5.22 -13.51
N LEU A 164 5.05 4.82 -12.28
CA LEU A 164 4.70 3.49 -11.75
C LEU A 164 3.39 3.44 -10.96
N CYS A 165 2.95 4.55 -10.38
CA CYS A 165 1.76 4.58 -9.52
C CYS A 165 0.50 4.95 -10.32
N PRO A 166 -0.50 4.06 -10.44
CA PRO A 166 -1.75 4.37 -11.13
C PRO A 166 -2.50 5.58 -10.55
N ALA A 167 -2.41 5.82 -9.24
CA ALA A 167 -3.08 6.95 -8.59
C ALA A 167 -2.45 8.29 -8.98
N LEU A 168 -1.11 8.35 -9.08
CA LEU A 168 -0.39 9.57 -9.46
C LEU A 168 -0.49 9.88 -10.96
N ARG A 169 -0.74 8.87 -11.82
CA ARG A 169 -0.98 9.10 -13.25
C ARG A 169 -2.24 9.89 -13.57
N ARG A 170 -3.17 10.02 -12.61
CA ARG A 170 -4.42 10.80 -12.77
C ARG A 170 -4.25 12.27 -12.41
N GLY A 171 -3.09 12.64 -11.88
CA GLY A 171 -2.82 13.95 -11.30
C GLY A 171 -1.85 13.76 -10.14
N ALA A 172 -0.70 14.41 -10.22
CA ALA A 172 0.32 14.38 -9.19
C ALA A 172 0.87 15.78 -8.99
N VAL A 173 1.09 16.14 -7.73
CA VAL A 173 1.62 17.45 -7.34
C VAL A 173 2.76 17.24 -6.37
N ALA A 174 3.88 17.94 -6.62
CA ALA A 174 4.98 18.01 -5.69
C ALA A 174 4.72 19.12 -4.67
N VAL A 175 4.99 18.83 -3.41
CA VAL A 175 4.75 19.77 -2.30
C VAL A 175 5.99 19.84 -1.44
N ARG A 176 6.49 21.05 -1.19
CA ARG A 176 7.45 21.33 -0.13
C ARG A 176 6.70 21.73 1.12
N ALA A 177 7.03 21.13 2.26
CA ALA A 177 6.43 21.49 3.54
C ALA A 177 7.52 21.78 4.58
N ARG A 178 7.47 22.96 5.21
CA ARG A 178 8.41 23.33 6.28
C ARG A 178 8.00 22.75 7.64
N ARG A 179 6.71 22.53 7.87
CA ARG A 179 6.18 21.88 9.08
C ARG A 179 5.33 20.67 8.71
N TYR A 180 5.54 19.57 9.43
CA TYR A 180 4.93 18.28 9.12
C TYR A 180 4.72 17.38 10.36
N PRO A 181 4.06 17.85 11.44
CA PRO A 181 3.85 17.05 12.64
C PRO A 181 3.14 15.71 12.37
N ILE A 182 3.48 14.67 13.13
CA ILE A 182 2.68 13.42 13.15
C ILE A 182 1.42 13.73 13.95
N THR A 183 0.28 13.71 13.27
CA THR A 183 -1.00 14.18 13.83
C THR A 183 -2.10 13.14 13.77
N ALA A 184 -1.96 12.10 12.93
CA ALA A 184 -2.99 11.11 12.72
C ALA A 184 -2.38 9.73 12.38
N VAL A 185 -3.25 8.72 12.39
CA VAL A 185 -2.96 7.40 11.82
C VAL A 185 -4.07 7.04 10.84
N ARG A 186 -3.77 6.15 9.89
CA ARG A 186 -4.77 5.52 9.04
C ARG A 186 -4.74 4.01 9.22
N GLY A 187 -5.92 3.41 9.29
CA GLY A 187 -6.08 1.97 9.41
C GLY A 187 -7.54 1.55 9.56
N ALA A 188 -7.76 0.29 9.88
CA ALA A 188 -9.10 -0.25 10.04
C ALA A 188 -9.72 0.25 11.35
N ARG A 189 -10.86 0.95 11.24
CA ARG A 189 -11.69 1.32 12.40
C ARG A 189 -12.60 0.17 12.76
N TYR A 190 -12.67 -0.11 14.05
CA TYR A 190 -13.51 -1.16 14.62
C TYR A 190 -14.72 -0.55 15.33
N THR A 191 -15.79 -1.33 15.39
CA THR A 191 -16.91 -1.09 16.31
C THR A 191 -16.80 -1.99 17.54
N GLY A 192 -17.36 -1.53 18.66
CA GLY A 192 -17.46 -2.32 19.88
C GLY A 192 -18.54 -3.40 19.82
N GLY A 193 -18.66 -4.13 20.92
CA GLY A 193 -19.56 -5.26 21.13
C GLY A 193 -18.79 -6.57 21.40
N GLN A 194 -19.55 -7.65 21.60
CA GLN A 194 -19.00 -8.97 21.99
C GLN A 194 -17.88 -9.48 21.05
N ARG A 195 -17.87 -9.04 19.78
CA ARG A 195 -16.83 -9.35 18.80
C ARG A 195 -16.55 -8.11 17.96
N PRO A 196 -15.44 -7.38 18.21
CA PRO A 196 -15.09 -6.23 17.39
C PRO A 196 -14.94 -6.60 15.92
N ARG A 197 -15.49 -5.75 15.05
CA ARG A 197 -15.40 -5.93 13.59
C ARG A 197 -14.84 -4.67 12.97
N ALA A 198 -13.93 -4.85 12.01
CA ALA A 198 -13.50 -3.76 11.16
C ALA A 198 -14.69 -3.34 10.28
N VAL A 199 -14.99 -2.04 10.26
CA VAL A 199 -16.12 -1.49 9.49
C VAL A 199 -15.66 -0.69 8.29
N GLU A 200 -14.56 0.06 8.41
CA GLU A 200 -14.01 0.89 7.35
C GLU A 200 -12.53 1.17 7.58
N ASP A 201 -11.84 1.63 6.55
CA ASP A 201 -10.54 2.29 6.70
C ASP A 201 -10.79 3.77 7.01
N ALA A 202 -10.18 4.28 8.08
CA ALA A 202 -10.32 5.67 8.50
C ALA A 202 -8.95 6.29 8.80
N THR A 203 -8.84 7.59 8.52
CA THR A 203 -7.77 8.44 9.04
C THR A 203 -8.29 9.15 10.28
N VAL A 204 -7.64 8.95 11.43
CA VAL A 204 -8.09 9.48 12.73
C VAL A 204 -6.94 10.24 13.38
N PHE A 205 -7.22 11.46 13.84
CA PHE A 205 -6.25 12.30 14.55
C PHE A 205 -5.93 11.73 15.93
N LEU A 206 -4.71 11.98 16.41
CA LEU A 206 -4.21 11.42 17.67
C LEU A 206 -4.93 11.96 18.92
N ASP A 207 -5.51 13.15 18.82
CA ASP A 207 -6.33 13.79 19.85
C ASP A 207 -7.80 13.37 19.81
N ASP A 208 -8.23 12.66 18.76
CA ASP A 208 -9.59 12.16 18.63
C ASP A 208 -9.78 10.90 19.49
N PRO A 209 -10.77 10.87 20.41
CA PRO A 209 -11.01 9.71 21.26
C PRO A 209 -11.31 8.41 20.47
N ARG A 210 -11.74 8.50 19.21
CA ARG A 210 -11.97 7.36 18.32
C ARG A 210 -10.68 6.61 17.96
N ILE A 211 -9.50 7.20 18.19
CA ILE A 211 -8.20 6.58 17.90
C ILE A 211 -8.02 5.22 18.59
N ARG A 212 -8.63 5.04 19.77
CA ARG A 212 -8.62 3.77 20.53
C ARG A 212 -9.33 2.61 19.82
N TRP A 213 -10.10 2.90 18.78
CA TRP A 213 -10.84 1.94 17.95
C TRP A 213 -10.16 1.67 16.60
N VAL A 214 -8.95 2.16 16.38
CA VAL A 214 -8.24 2.03 15.11
C VAL A 214 -7.08 1.06 15.24
N LYS A 215 -7.03 0.08 14.33
CA LYS A 215 -5.84 -0.74 14.10
C LYS A 215 -5.03 -0.10 12.97
N ALA A 216 -4.03 0.68 13.33
CA ALA A 216 -3.25 1.51 12.43
C ALA A 216 -2.34 0.68 11.51
N VAL A 217 -2.23 1.13 10.25
CA VAL A 217 -1.30 0.60 9.24
C VAL A 217 -0.34 1.69 8.77
N ASN A 218 -0.81 2.95 8.73
CA ASN A 218 -0.04 4.10 8.28
C ASN A 218 0.02 5.16 9.38
N LEU A 219 1.20 5.78 9.56
CA LEU A 219 1.28 7.10 10.17
C LEU A 219 0.83 8.16 9.17
N ALA A 220 0.22 9.23 9.67
CA ALA A 220 -0.09 10.40 8.88
C ALA A 220 0.57 11.65 9.47
N ARG A 221 0.98 12.56 8.59
CA ARG A 221 1.53 13.87 8.96
C ARG A 221 0.67 14.97 8.35
N THR A 222 0.40 16.00 9.14
CA THR A 222 -0.26 17.20 8.63
C THR A 222 0.77 18.10 7.97
N LEU A 223 0.63 18.37 6.68
CA LEU A 223 1.52 19.28 5.97
C LEU A 223 1.09 20.74 6.19
N GLN A 224 2.07 21.60 6.46
CA GLN A 224 1.91 23.00 6.78
C GLN A 224 3.05 23.84 6.17
N ASP A 225 2.78 25.12 5.95
CA ASP A 225 3.65 26.04 5.21
C ASP A 225 4.07 25.43 3.87
N CYS A 226 3.06 25.11 3.06
CA CYS A 226 3.25 24.35 1.84
C CYS A 226 3.54 25.25 0.65
N THR A 227 4.57 24.90 -0.12
CA THR A 227 4.80 25.42 -1.46
C THR A 227 4.48 24.31 -2.46
N VAL A 228 3.56 24.60 -3.37
CA VAL A 228 3.20 23.69 -4.47
C VAL A 228 4.18 23.88 -5.62
N ILE A 229 4.67 22.78 -6.18
CA ILE A 229 5.59 22.75 -7.31
C ILE A 229 5.03 21.76 -8.34
N GLU A 230 5.11 22.10 -9.62
CA GLU A 230 4.76 21.15 -10.67
C GLU A 230 5.78 20.01 -10.72
N VAL A 231 5.33 18.80 -10.99
CA VAL A 231 6.19 17.60 -10.98
C VAL A 231 7.38 17.75 -11.93
N ASP A 232 7.17 18.39 -13.07
CA ASP A 232 8.19 18.59 -14.10
C ASP A 232 9.29 19.58 -13.67
N ASP A 233 9.01 20.46 -12.71
CA ASP A 233 10.00 21.39 -12.15
C ASP A 233 10.91 20.71 -11.11
N VAL A 234 10.56 19.50 -10.66
CA VAL A 234 11.42 18.70 -9.79
C VAL A 234 12.52 18.04 -10.62
N ARG A 235 13.67 18.71 -10.66
CA ARG A 235 14.90 18.20 -11.29
C ARG A 235 15.45 17.01 -10.50
N ALA A 236 15.91 15.97 -11.20
CA ALA A 236 16.47 14.76 -10.60
C ALA A 236 17.87 15.00 -9.98
#